data_AF-A0A0C9V1R6-F1
#
_entry.id   AF-A0A0C9V1R6-F1
#
_cell.length_a   1.000
_cell.length_b   1.000
_cell.length_c   1.000
_cell.angle_alpha   90.00
_cell.angle_beta   90.00
_cell.angle_gamma   90.00
#
_symmetry.space_group_name_H-M   'P 1'
#
loop_
_entity.id
_entity.type
_entity.pdbx_description
1 polymer ?
#
loop_
_entity_poly.entity_id
_entity_poly.type
_entity_poly.pdbx_seq_one_letter_code
_entity_poly.pdbx_strand_id
1 'polypeptide(L)'
;FHQRMFVLNMQVRHLDRKSIATLGQWLLRRWKGCQSCKELVERALGAIGVDEEVLQAEWKAQVQHQTKPAPHASFPQLPMWEITKVLKLEELVAARSQTISSLEIQLMIGRVNDITTFNIEVAEACSQLDKLKDTLRRCRAALGVDDRANLARLKTNKYLHIQMNALALKTRLRDRLHQRKFEREHLERSYHQGLSSFFFDIPSPTRANIYSYSEQRLHTHAESALQRREPTILHLISSYNSLCDQLKALIRQRRHPHGTVAPHHISREGIFNLDGDDDIWKDVGLGDDVGDPPAWLSDEDVRAGIRLLLEKDRCSEEEERLRR
;
A
#
# COMPACT_ATOMS: atom_id res chain seq x y z
N PHE A 1 33.72 -1.05 33.29
CA PHE A 1 33.70 -1.15 31.80
C PHE A 1 34.41 -2.42 31.31
N HIS A 2 35.72 -2.59 31.58
CA HIS A 2 36.51 -3.73 31.08
C HIS A 2 36.09 -5.12 31.58
N GLN A 3 35.67 -5.25 32.85
CA GLN A 3 35.19 -6.54 33.39
C GLN A 3 33.91 -7.02 32.70
N ARG A 4 32.95 -6.12 32.42
CA ARG A 4 31.72 -6.45 31.68
C ARG A 4 32.04 -6.91 30.26
N MET A 5 32.96 -6.23 29.58
CA MET A 5 33.40 -6.60 28.24
C MET A 5 34.06 -7.99 28.22
N PHE A 6 34.92 -8.27 29.20
CA PHE A 6 35.56 -9.58 29.35
C PHE A 6 34.54 -10.70 29.56
N VAL A 7 33.57 -10.50 30.46
CA VAL A 7 32.51 -11.47 30.75
C VAL A 7 31.65 -11.74 29.50
N LEU A 8 31.23 -10.69 28.78
CA LEU A 8 30.47 -10.84 27.54
C LEU A 8 31.27 -11.61 26.48
N ASN A 9 32.55 -11.27 26.28
CA ASN A 9 33.41 -11.97 25.33
C ASN A 9 33.59 -13.45 25.68
N MET A 10 33.71 -13.80 26.97
CA MET A 10 33.80 -15.19 27.41
C MET A 10 32.48 -15.94 27.22
N GLN A 11 31.34 -15.29 27.45
CA GLN A 11 30.02 -15.87 27.21
C GLN A 11 29.77 -16.13 25.72
N VAL A 12 30.16 -15.19 24.84
CA VAL A 12 30.09 -15.35 23.38
C VAL A 12 30.97 -16.52 22.94
N ARG A 13 32.24 -16.56 23.34
CA ARG A 13 33.14 -17.68 23.00
C ARG A 13 32.64 -19.04 23.48
N HIS A 14 32.02 -19.09 24.66
CA HIS A 14 31.42 -20.32 25.17
C HIS A 14 30.21 -20.76 24.33
N LEU A 15 29.35 -19.80 23.94
CA LEU A 15 28.24 -20.05 23.02
C LEU A 15 28.72 -20.54 21.66
N ASP A 16 29.76 -19.91 21.11
CA ASP A 16 30.33 -20.29 19.81
C ASP A 16 30.80 -21.74 19.85
N ARG A 17 31.59 -22.13 20.86
CA ARG A 17 32.06 -23.52 21.02
C ARG A 17 30.91 -24.52 21.13
N LYS A 18 29.88 -24.18 21.90
CA LYS A 18 28.69 -25.03 22.03
C LYS A 18 27.94 -25.14 20.70
N SER A 19 27.76 -24.03 20.00
CA SER A 19 27.04 -23.98 18.72
C SER A 19 27.75 -24.80 17.64
N ILE A 20 29.10 -24.71 17.55
CA ILE A 20 29.94 -25.46 16.61
C ILE A 20 29.80 -26.97 16.86
N ALA A 21 29.81 -27.40 18.12
CA ALA A 21 29.66 -28.82 18.47
C ALA A 21 28.31 -29.40 18.02
N THR A 22 27.25 -28.60 18.02
CA THR A 22 25.90 -29.01 17.58
C THR A 22 25.59 -28.67 16.12
N LEU A 23 26.48 -27.96 15.43
CA LEU A 23 26.20 -27.36 14.12
C LEU A 23 25.87 -28.42 13.07
N GLY A 24 26.62 -29.52 13.01
CA GLY A 24 26.35 -30.60 12.05
C GLY A 24 24.97 -31.25 12.22
N GLN A 25 24.55 -31.48 13.47
CA GLN A 25 23.20 -31.99 13.77
C GLN A 25 22.11 -30.97 13.47
N TRP A 26 22.39 -29.68 13.65
CA TRP A 26 21.48 -28.60 13.29
C TRP A 26 21.31 -28.51 11.77
N LEU A 27 22.42 -28.51 11.00
CA LEU A 27 22.41 -28.50 9.54
C LEU A 27 21.66 -29.71 8.97
N LEU A 28 21.92 -30.91 9.49
CA LEU A 28 21.24 -32.13 9.05
C LEU A 28 19.71 -32.06 9.28
N ARG A 29 19.28 -31.58 10.45
CA ARG A 29 17.85 -31.41 10.76
C ARG A 29 17.22 -30.37 9.86
N ARG A 30 17.91 -29.24 9.66
CA ARG A 30 17.42 -28.15 8.82
C ARG A 30 17.29 -28.57 7.36
N TRP A 31 18.29 -29.29 6.85
CA TRP A 31 18.27 -29.88 5.51
C TRP A 31 17.10 -30.84 5.33
N LYS A 32 16.93 -31.82 6.24
CA LYS A 32 15.81 -32.77 6.17
C LYS A 32 14.44 -32.08 6.23
N GLY A 33 14.29 -31.08 7.11
CA GLY A 33 13.06 -30.29 7.19
C GLY A 33 12.77 -29.52 5.91
N CYS A 34 13.80 -28.90 5.32
CA CYS A 34 13.68 -28.19 4.05
C CYS A 34 13.29 -29.12 2.90
N GLN A 35 13.95 -30.28 2.76
CA GLN A 35 13.62 -31.29 1.74
C GLN A 35 12.18 -31.81 1.90
N SER A 36 11.79 -32.19 3.11
CA SER A 36 10.44 -32.67 3.38
C SER A 36 9.37 -31.62 3.10
N CYS A 37 9.64 -30.35 3.41
CA CYS A 37 8.75 -29.24 3.11
C CYS A 37 8.60 -29.05 1.59
N LYS A 38 9.72 -29.03 0.87
CA LYS A 38 9.77 -28.88 -0.58
C LYS A 38 8.97 -29.97 -1.30
N GLU A 39 9.18 -31.24 -0.93
CA GLU A 39 8.42 -32.36 -1.49
C GLU A 39 6.90 -32.25 -1.25
N LEU A 40 6.48 -31.73 -0.10
CA LEU A 40 5.06 -31.51 0.20
C LEU A 40 4.47 -30.38 -0.64
N VAL A 41 5.22 -29.27 -0.75
CA VAL A 41 4.81 -28.09 -1.50
C VAL A 41 4.73 -28.39 -3.01
N GLU A 42 5.71 -29.10 -3.56
CA GLU A 42 5.71 -29.50 -4.98
C GLU A 42 4.52 -30.42 -5.32
N ARG A 43 4.20 -31.36 -4.42
CA ARG A 43 3.00 -32.20 -4.56
C ARG A 43 1.71 -31.38 -4.48
N ALA A 44 1.63 -30.44 -3.55
CA ALA A 44 0.47 -29.58 -3.39
C ALA A 44 0.27 -28.64 -4.60
N LEU A 45 1.35 -28.07 -5.15
CA LEU A 45 1.31 -27.27 -6.38
C LEU A 45 0.82 -28.10 -7.57
N GLY A 46 1.32 -29.33 -7.72
CA GLY A 46 0.85 -30.25 -8.75
C GLY A 46 -0.63 -30.63 -8.63
N ALA A 47 -1.21 -30.59 -7.43
CA ALA A 47 -2.61 -30.91 -7.18
C ALA A 47 -3.57 -29.75 -7.51
N ILE A 48 -3.13 -28.49 -7.37
CA ILE A 48 -3.94 -27.29 -7.69
C ILE A 48 -4.07 -27.13 -9.22
N GLY A 49 -3.06 -27.54 -9.98
CA GLY A 49 -3.13 -27.57 -11.45
C GLY A 49 -3.14 -26.19 -12.13
N VAL A 50 -2.84 -25.12 -11.39
CA VAL A 50 -2.61 -23.78 -11.95
C VAL A 50 -1.15 -23.68 -12.37
N ASP A 51 -0.91 -23.11 -13.54
CA ASP A 51 0.44 -22.96 -14.07
C ASP A 51 1.30 -22.02 -13.24
N GLU A 52 2.58 -22.37 -13.08
CA GLU A 52 3.52 -21.63 -12.22
C GLU A 52 3.78 -20.22 -12.76
N GLU A 53 3.78 -20.02 -14.09
CA GLU A 53 3.97 -18.70 -14.70
C GLU A 53 2.80 -17.76 -14.38
N VAL A 54 1.58 -18.29 -14.37
CA VAL A 54 0.38 -17.54 -14.00
C VAL A 54 0.44 -17.12 -12.53
N LEU A 55 0.80 -18.03 -11.63
CA LEU A 55 0.97 -17.73 -10.20
C LEU A 55 2.03 -16.65 -9.95
N GLN A 56 3.15 -16.69 -10.69
CA GLN A 56 4.19 -15.66 -10.61
C GLN A 56 3.70 -14.29 -11.13
N ALA A 57 2.93 -14.26 -12.22
CA ALA A 57 2.37 -13.03 -12.76
C ALA A 57 1.36 -12.41 -11.79
N GLU A 58 0.45 -13.22 -11.25
CA GLU A 58 -0.53 -12.82 -10.24
C GLU A 58 0.15 -12.35 -8.95
N TRP A 59 1.20 -13.04 -8.48
CA TRP A 59 2.00 -12.60 -7.34
C TRP A 59 2.68 -11.24 -7.60
N LYS A 60 3.27 -11.04 -8.78
CA LYS A 60 3.86 -9.74 -9.16
C LYS A 60 2.80 -8.63 -9.18
N ALA A 61 1.62 -8.91 -9.72
CA ALA A 61 0.51 -7.98 -9.73
C ALA A 61 0.05 -7.63 -8.31
N GLN A 62 -0.03 -8.62 -7.42
CA GLN A 62 -0.32 -8.44 -6.00
C GLN A 62 0.73 -7.56 -5.32
N VAL A 63 2.03 -7.87 -5.49
CA VAL A 63 3.12 -7.07 -4.90
C VAL A 63 3.08 -5.63 -5.42
N GLN A 64 2.93 -5.43 -6.73
CA GLN A 64 2.81 -4.09 -7.31
C GLN A 64 1.60 -3.34 -6.76
N HIS A 65 0.48 -4.02 -6.52
CA HIS A 65 -0.70 -3.40 -5.93
C HIS A 65 -0.46 -3.01 -4.46
N GLN A 66 0.10 -3.92 -3.65
CA GLN A 66 0.28 -3.74 -2.20
C GLN A 66 1.45 -2.81 -1.84
N THR A 67 2.48 -2.73 -2.69
CA THR A 67 3.67 -1.89 -2.46
C THR A 67 3.55 -0.48 -3.06
N LYS A 68 2.43 -0.15 -3.72
CA LYS A 68 2.17 1.21 -4.17
C LYS A 68 2.29 2.17 -2.97
N PRO A 69 3.06 3.26 -3.09
CA PRO A 69 3.15 4.24 -2.02
C PRO A 69 1.75 4.77 -1.73
N ALA A 70 1.38 4.77 -0.45
CA ALA A 70 0.13 5.37 -0.03
C ALA A 70 0.09 6.82 -0.55
N PRO A 71 -1.04 7.27 -1.12
CA PRO A 71 -1.14 8.60 -1.70
C PRO A 71 -0.67 9.67 -0.69
N HIS A 72 0.31 10.48 -1.12
CA HIS A 72 1.03 11.40 -0.25
C HIS A 72 0.10 12.42 0.44
N ALA A 73 0.44 12.70 1.69
CA ALA A 73 -0.44 13.17 2.76
C ALA A 73 -0.80 14.68 2.79
N SER A 74 -0.76 15.44 1.71
CA SER A 74 -1.11 16.85 1.78
C SER A 74 -2.60 17.09 1.51
N PHE A 75 -3.34 17.31 2.59
CA PHE A 75 -4.68 17.89 2.71
C PHE A 75 -5.91 16.96 2.52
N PRO A 76 -6.98 17.12 3.35
CA PRO A 76 -8.30 16.51 3.14
C PRO A 76 -9.04 17.05 1.89
N GLN A 77 -8.30 17.71 1.00
CA GLN A 77 -8.74 18.28 -0.28
C GLN A 77 -8.07 17.53 -1.44
N LEU A 78 -7.56 16.30 -1.23
CA LEU A 78 -6.83 15.54 -2.24
C LEU A 78 -7.51 15.53 -3.63
N PRO A 79 -8.80 15.15 -3.70
CA PRO A 79 -9.56 15.19 -4.94
C PRO A 79 -9.71 16.60 -5.53
N MET A 80 -9.83 17.61 -4.66
CA MET A 80 -10.01 19.01 -5.06
C MET A 80 -8.73 19.65 -5.58
N TRP A 81 -7.56 19.39 -4.98
CA TRP A 81 -6.29 19.88 -5.55
C TRP A 81 -5.97 19.17 -6.85
N GLU A 82 -6.35 17.89 -7.00
CA GLU A 82 -6.18 17.16 -8.26
C GLU A 82 -7.07 17.75 -9.36
N ILE A 83 -8.36 17.97 -9.07
CA ILE A 83 -9.28 18.62 -10.01
C ILE A 83 -8.81 20.05 -10.34
N THR A 84 -8.40 20.85 -9.34
CA THR A 84 -7.91 22.21 -9.60
C THR A 84 -6.56 22.22 -10.32
N LYS A 85 -5.69 21.23 -10.10
CA LYS A 85 -4.45 21.05 -10.87
C LYS A 85 -4.76 20.72 -12.32
N VAL A 86 -5.72 19.84 -12.59
CA VAL A 86 -6.15 19.53 -13.97
C VAL A 86 -6.74 20.75 -14.66
N LEU A 87 -7.58 21.53 -13.97
CA LEU A 87 -8.13 22.77 -14.54
C LEU A 87 -7.04 23.82 -14.82
N LYS A 88 -6.05 23.97 -13.93
CA LYS A 88 -4.89 24.84 -14.19
C LYS A 88 -4.05 24.33 -15.37
N LEU A 89 -3.85 23.02 -15.50
CA LEU A 89 -3.16 22.44 -16.66
C LEU A 89 -3.92 22.69 -17.95
N GLU A 90 -5.26 22.63 -17.95
CA GLU A 90 -6.07 23.00 -19.11
C GLU A 90 -5.91 24.47 -19.51
N GLU A 91 -5.88 25.38 -18.53
CA GLU A 91 -5.66 26.80 -18.76
C GLU A 91 -4.26 27.06 -19.35
N LEU A 92 -3.24 26.38 -18.82
CA LEU A 92 -1.87 26.45 -19.35
C LEU A 92 -1.75 25.90 -20.77
N VAL A 93 -2.42 24.78 -21.08
CA VAL A 93 -2.46 24.24 -22.45
C VAL A 93 -3.16 25.21 -23.39
N ALA A 94 -4.27 25.82 -22.96
CA ALA A 94 -4.97 26.84 -23.74
C ALA A 94 -4.09 28.07 -24.00
N ALA A 95 -3.44 28.61 -22.96
CA ALA A 95 -2.53 29.74 -23.10
C ALA A 95 -1.34 29.41 -24.03
N ARG A 96 -0.72 28.24 -23.90
CA ARG A 96 0.40 27.83 -24.76
C ARG A 96 -0.06 27.61 -26.21
N SER A 97 -1.25 27.07 -26.43
CA SER A 97 -1.84 26.95 -27.77
C SER A 97 -2.07 28.32 -28.42
N GLN A 98 -2.55 29.31 -27.65
CA GLN A 98 -2.70 30.68 -28.13
C GLN A 98 -1.36 31.34 -28.47
N THR A 99 -0.30 31.09 -27.69
CA THR A 99 1.04 31.58 -28.02
C THR A 99 1.55 31.00 -29.35
N ILE A 100 1.32 29.71 -29.61
CA ILE A 100 1.68 29.10 -30.90
C ILE A 100 0.88 29.73 -32.04
N SER A 101 -0.43 29.90 -31.89
CA SER A 101 -1.26 30.58 -32.90
C SER A 101 -0.79 32.03 -33.14
N SER A 102 -0.34 32.74 -32.09
CA SER A 102 0.21 34.09 -32.26
C SER A 102 1.55 34.10 -33.02
N LEU A 103 2.40 33.10 -32.81
CA LEU A 103 3.65 32.90 -33.55
C LEU A 103 3.35 32.55 -35.02
N GLU A 104 2.39 31.66 -35.28
CA GLU A 104 1.93 31.32 -36.64
C GLU A 104 1.39 32.56 -37.38
N ILE A 105 0.63 33.42 -36.70
CA ILE A 105 0.16 34.69 -37.27
C ILE A 105 1.33 35.65 -37.55
N GLN A 106 2.34 35.73 -36.68
CA GLN A 106 3.53 36.54 -36.92
C GLN A 106 4.33 36.07 -38.15
N LEU A 107 4.40 34.75 -38.35
CA LEU A 107 4.97 34.14 -39.56
C LEU A 107 4.16 34.53 -40.81
N MET A 108 2.82 34.44 -40.75
CA MET A 108 1.94 34.81 -41.86
C MET A 108 1.99 36.29 -42.25
N ILE A 109 2.15 37.18 -41.26
CA ILE A 109 2.25 38.64 -41.47
C ILE A 109 3.68 39.04 -41.91
N GLY A 110 4.63 38.10 -41.92
CA GLY A 110 6.02 38.37 -42.31
C GLY A 110 6.81 39.21 -41.29
N ARG A 111 6.37 39.25 -40.02
CA ARG A 111 7.07 39.94 -38.92
C ARG A 111 8.12 39.03 -38.26
N VAL A 112 8.98 38.42 -39.07
CA VAL A 112 10.04 37.54 -38.59
C VAL A 112 11.38 38.14 -39.01
N ASN A 113 12.12 38.68 -38.04
CA ASN A 113 13.42 39.31 -38.30
C ASN A 113 14.55 38.27 -38.40
N ASP A 114 14.51 37.25 -37.55
CA ASP A 114 15.48 36.16 -37.53
C ASP A 114 14.75 34.82 -37.50
N ILE A 115 14.87 34.11 -38.62
CA ILE A 115 14.18 32.84 -38.86
C ILE A 115 14.73 31.74 -37.97
N THR A 116 16.02 31.80 -37.59
CA THR A 116 16.66 30.75 -36.80
C THR A 116 16.19 30.77 -35.35
N THR A 117 16.14 31.96 -34.74
CA THR A 117 15.61 32.15 -33.38
C THR A 117 14.11 31.89 -33.32
N PHE A 118 13.34 32.35 -34.31
CA PHE A 118 11.91 32.06 -34.41
C PHE A 118 11.60 30.56 -34.49
N ASN A 119 12.36 29.81 -35.30
CA ASN A 119 12.18 28.36 -35.40
C ASN A 119 12.50 27.63 -34.08
N ILE A 120 13.48 28.11 -33.32
CA ILE A 120 13.79 27.58 -31.99
C ILE A 120 12.63 27.87 -31.02
N GLU A 121 12.08 29.09 -31.01
CA GLU A 121 10.94 29.45 -30.16
C GLU A 121 9.67 28.64 -30.48
N VAL A 122 9.38 28.41 -31.76
CA VAL A 122 8.25 27.56 -32.19
C VAL A 122 8.49 26.11 -31.76
N ALA A 123 9.68 25.56 -31.98
CA ALA A 123 10.02 24.19 -31.59
C ALA A 123 9.91 23.99 -30.06
N GLU A 124 10.40 24.95 -29.28
CA GLU A 124 10.27 24.94 -27.82
C GLU A 124 8.82 25.06 -27.36
N ALA A 125 8.02 25.94 -27.99
CA ALA A 125 6.61 26.07 -27.68
C ALA A 125 5.81 24.80 -27.98
N CYS A 126 6.05 24.16 -29.12
CA CYS A 126 5.46 22.87 -29.48
C CYS A 126 5.87 21.76 -28.50
N SER A 127 7.17 21.62 -28.19
CA SER A 127 7.66 20.62 -27.24
C SER A 127 7.06 20.78 -25.85
N GLN A 128 6.93 22.03 -25.37
CA GLN A 128 6.29 22.31 -24.09
C GLN A 128 4.79 21.98 -24.12
N LEU A 129 4.10 22.29 -25.22
CA LEU A 129 2.69 21.97 -25.39
C LEU A 129 2.45 20.45 -25.41
N ASP A 130 3.30 19.67 -26.07
CA ASP A 130 3.20 18.21 -26.09
C ASP A 130 3.39 17.62 -24.68
N LYS A 131 4.41 18.08 -23.94
CA LYS A 131 4.63 17.68 -22.54
C LYS A 131 3.43 18.01 -21.65
N LEU A 132 2.83 19.21 -21.83
CA LEU A 132 1.65 19.62 -21.06
C LEU A 132 0.40 18.80 -21.45
N LYS A 133 0.21 18.49 -22.73
CA LYS A 133 -0.87 17.61 -23.20
C LYS A 133 -0.72 16.18 -22.66
N ASP A 134 0.49 15.64 -22.62
CA ASP A 134 0.74 14.28 -22.11
C ASP A 134 0.61 14.18 -20.59
N THR A 135 1.00 15.22 -19.85
CA THR A 135 0.74 15.29 -18.41
C THR A 135 -0.76 15.41 -18.12
N LEU A 136 -1.47 16.23 -18.90
CA LEU A 136 -2.92 16.38 -18.78
C LEU A 136 -3.67 15.09 -19.14
N ARG A 137 -3.26 14.38 -20.19
CA ARG A 137 -3.81 13.04 -20.55
C ARG A 137 -3.64 12.05 -19.40
N ARG A 138 -2.44 11.96 -18.82
CA ARG A 138 -2.17 11.09 -17.66
C ARG A 138 -3.01 11.45 -16.45
N CYS A 139 -3.16 12.74 -16.14
CA CYS A 139 -3.98 13.19 -15.03
C CYS A 139 -5.48 12.94 -15.26
N ARG A 140 -5.99 13.10 -16.49
CA ARG A 140 -7.39 12.78 -16.82
C ARG A 140 -7.67 11.28 -16.74
N ALA A 141 -6.76 10.45 -17.27
CA ALA A 141 -6.84 9.00 -17.16
C ALA A 141 -6.84 8.54 -15.69
N ALA A 142 -6.02 9.16 -14.83
CA ALA A 142 -5.99 8.87 -13.40
C ALA A 142 -7.30 9.27 -12.67
N LEU A 143 -8.00 10.31 -13.15
CA LEU A 143 -9.28 10.74 -12.60
C LEU A 143 -10.50 10.02 -13.23
N GLY A 144 -10.31 9.29 -14.33
CA GLY A 144 -11.40 8.62 -15.07
C GLY A 144 -12.42 9.59 -15.68
N VAL A 145 -12.03 10.84 -15.98
CA VAL A 145 -12.96 11.87 -16.49
C VAL A 145 -12.60 12.27 -17.92
N ASP A 146 -13.46 11.88 -18.88
CA ASP A 146 -13.22 12.13 -20.30
C ASP A 146 -13.77 13.47 -20.83
N ASP A 147 -14.69 14.13 -20.11
CA ASP A 147 -15.33 15.36 -20.59
C ASP A 147 -15.03 16.59 -19.72
N ARG A 148 -14.48 17.63 -20.34
CA ARG A 148 -14.19 18.94 -19.75
C ARG A 148 -15.39 19.58 -19.03
N ALA A 149 -16.60 19.28 -19.50
CA ALA A 149 -17.87 19.72 -18.91
C ALA A 149 -18.17 19.01 -17.56
N ASN A 150 -17.68 17.78 -17.38
CA ASN A 150 -17.81 17.06 -16.12
C ASN A 150 -16.89 17.62 -15.05
N LEU A 151 -15.64 18.00 -15.36
CA LEU A 151 -14.70 18.55 -14.36
C LEU A 151 -15.13 19.89 -13.76
N ALA A 152 -15.59 20.84 -14.60
CA ALA A 152 -16.09 22.13 -14.11
C ALA A 152 -17.37 21.97 -13.27
N ARG A 153 -18.25 21.06 -13.67
CA ARG A 153 -19.49 20.67 -12.94
C ARG A 153 -19.17 19.93 -11.64
N LEU A 154 -18.17 19.06 -11.63
CA LEU A 154 -17.64 18.36 -10.45
C LEU A 154 -17.10 19.35 -9.43
N LYS A 155 -16.35 20.37 -9.88
CA LYS A 155 -15.85 21.45 -9.01
C LYS A 155 -16.98 22.26 -8.37
N THR A 156 -18.09 22.49 -9.09
CA THR A 156 -19.23 23.26 -8.57
C THR A 156 -20.15 22.44 -7.68
N ASN A 157 -20.20 21.12 -7.84
CA ASN A 157 -21.07 20.26 -7.06
C ASN A 157 -20.47 19.94 -5.68
N LYS A 158 -20.95 20.64 -4.66
CA LYS A 158 -20.58 20.43 -3.25
C LYS A 158 -20.82 19.00 -2.77
N TYR A 159 -21.84 18.31 -3.28
CA TYR A 159 -22.14 16.93 -2.89
C TYR A 159 -21.02 15.98 -3.32
N LEU A 160 -20.66 16.03 -4.61
CA LEU A 160 -19.60 15.17 -5.17
C LEU A 160 -18.25 15.45 -4.50
N HIS A 161 -17.96 16.71 -4.16
CA HIS A 161 -16.76 17.05 -3.41
C HIS A 161 -16.69 16.36 -2.04
N ILE A 162 -17.77 16.41 -1.27
CA ILE A 162 -17.81 15.77 0.07
C ILE A 162 -17.77 14.25 -0.08
N GLN A 163 -18.41 13.69 -1.11
CA GLN A 163 -18.40 12.26 -1.41
C GLN A 163 -16.98 11.77 -1.77
N MET A 164 -16.27 12.48 -2.66
CA MET A 164 -14.88 12.15 -3.02
C MET A 164 -13.95 12.24 -1.81
N ASN A 165 -14.10 13.27 -0.96
CA ASN A 165 -13.30 13.39 0.25
C ASN A 165 -13.61 12.27 1.26
N ALA A 166 -14.88 11.89 1.39
CA ALA A 166 -15.29 10.78 2.24
C ALA A 166 -14.71 9.45 1.74
N LEU A 167 -14.75 9.18 0.43
CA LEU A 167 -14.13 7.99 -0.16
C LEU A 167 -12.62 8.00 0.08
N ALA A 168 -11.93 9.10 -0.21
CA ALA A 168 -10.48 9.20 0.01
C ALA A 168 -10.08 8.97 1.49
N LEU A 169 -10.84 9.53 2.44
CA LEU A 169 -10.62 9.27 3.86
C LEU A 169 -10.90 7.82 4.24
N LYS A 170 -11.91 7.19 3.64
CA LYS A 170 -12.24 5.79 3.88
C LYS A 170 -11.16 4.84 3.34
N THR A 171 -10.68 5.05 2.12
CA THR A 171 -9.54 4.29 1.55
C THR A 171 -8.31 4.42 2.45
N ARG A 172 -8.00 5.64 2.89
CA ARG A 172 -6.89 5.89 3.82
C ARG A 172 -7.08 5.21 5.17
N LEU A 173 -8.31 5.17 5.67
CA LEU A 173 -8.63 4.50 6.92
C LEU A 173 -8.39 2.99 6.79
N ARG A 174 -8.82 2.37 5.68
CA ARG A 174 -8.53 0.96 5.37
C ARG A 174 -7.03 0.69 5.34
N ASP A 175 -6.25 1.52 4.63
CA ASP A 175 -4.79 1.35 4.55
C ASP A 175 -4.12 1.39 5.93
N ARG A 176 -4.53 2.34 6.79
CA ARG A 176 -3.98 2.45 8.15
C ARG A 176 -4.37 1.28 9.04
N LEU A 177 -5.58 0.75 8.88
CA LEU A 177 -6.02 -0.44 9.61
C LEU A 177 -5.28 -1.69 9.13
N HIS A 178 -5.08 -1.85 7.82
CA HIS A 178 -4.24 -2.91 7.26
C HIS A 178 -2.81 -2.83 7.79
N GLN A 179 -2.18 -1.66 7.73
CA GLN A 179 -0.82 -1.43 8.25
C GLN A 179 -0.73 -1.79 9.73
N ARG A 180 -1.70 -1.34 10.55
CA ARG A 180 -1.76 -1.69 11.97
C ARG A 180 -1.88 -3.21 12.17
N LYS A 181 -2.74 -3.89 11.41
CA LYS A 181 -2.91 -5.35 11.50
C LYS A 181 -1.59 -6.07 11.19
N PHE A 182 -0.92 -5.69 10.10
CA PHE A 182 0.36 -6.28 9.72
C PHE A 182 1.46 -6.00 10.77
N GLU A 183 1.52 -4.80 11.32
CA GLU A 183 2.45 -4.47 12.42
C GLU A 183 2.18 -5.35 13.66
N ARG A 184 0.90 -5.55 14.04
CA ARG A 184 0.54 -6.42 15.16
C ARG A 184 0.90 -7.88 14.89
N GLU A 185 0.54 -8.42 13.74
CA GLU A 185 0.89 -9.80 13.35
C GLU A 185 2.41 -10.02 13.29
N HIS A 186 3.16 -9.03 12.81
CA HIS A 186 4.62 -9.09 12.79
C HIS A 186 5.21 -9.18 14.21
N LEU A 187 4.65 -8.41 15.16
CA LEU A 187 5.05 -8.48 16.57
C LEU A 187 4.71 -9.83 17.21
N GLU A 188 3.49 -10.33 16.99
CA GLU A 188 3.05 -11.63 17.50
C GLU A 188 3.94 -12.76 16.95
N ARG A 189 4.23 -12.77 15.65
CA ARG A 189 5.11 -13.78 15.04
C ARG A 189 6.54 -13.71 15.57
N SER A 190 7.11 -12.52 15.72
CA SER A 190 8.48 -12.39 16.26
C SER A 190 8.56 -12.88 17.72
N TYR A 191 7.56 -12.58 18.54
CA TYR A 191 7.44 -13.10 19.91
C TYR A 191 7.32 -14.63 19.95
N HIS A 192 6.44 -15.22 19.14
CA HIS A 192 6.28 -16.68 19.07
C HIS A 192 7.52 -17.38 18.50
N GLN A 193 8.21 -16.77 17.55
CA GLN A 193 9.41 -17.34 16.94
C GLN A 193 10.61 -17.25 17.88
N GLY A 194 10.73 -16.19 18.69
CA GLY A 194 11.70 -16.09 19.78
C GLY A 194 11.51 -17.17 20.85
N LEU A 195 10.25 -17.48 21.20
CA LEU A 195 9.89 -18.57 22.12
C LEU A 195 10.11 -19.97 21.51
N SER A 196 9.75 -20.17 20.24
CA SER A 196 9.85 -21.46 19.55
C SER A 196 11.30 -21.82 19.19
N SER A 197 12.17 -20.85 18.92
CA SER A 197 13.57 -21.07 18.55
C SER A 197 14.41 -21.70 19.68
N PHE A 198 13.92 -21.72 20.91
CA PHE A 198 14.71 -22.10 22.09
C PHE A 198 14.14 -23.26 22.91
N PHE A 199 13.00 -23.84 22.51
CA PHE A 199 12.32 -24.88 23.30
C PHE A 199 12.95 -26.28 23.20
N PHE A 200 14.01 -26.46 22.41
CA PHE A 200 14.68 -27.76 22.23
C PHE A 200 16.03 -27.92 22.95
N ASP A 201 16.50 -26.90 23.68
CA ASP A 201 17.72 -26.99 24.48
C ASP A 201 17.41 -26.83 25.97
N ILE A 202 17.91 -27.78 26.78
CA ILE A 202 17.78 -27.96 28.24
C ILE A 202 17.55 -26.63 29.01
N PRO A 203 16.48 -26.51 29.83
CA PRO A 203 16.20 -25.29 30.58
C PRO A 203 17.26 -25.00 31.64
N SER A 204 17.99 -23.90 31.48
CA SER A 204 18.73 -23.27 32.58
C SER A 204 17.90 -22.10 33.12
N PRO A 205 17.48 -22.12 34.40
CA PRO A 205 16.50 -21.18 34.96
C PRO A 205 16.96 -19.71 34.94
N THR A 206 18.27 -19.46 34.91
CA THR A 206 18.84 -18.10 34.88
C THR A 206 18.93 -17.50 33.46
N ARG A 207 18.93 -18.31 32.39
CA ARG A 207 19.06 -17.84 31.01
C ARG A 207 17.72 -17.47 30.37
N ALA A 208 16.66 -18.18 30.77
CA ALA A 208 15.28 -17.88 30.36
C ALA A 208 14.79 -16.50 30.85
N ASN A 209 15.26 -16.04 32.01
CA ASN A 209 14.81 -14.79 32.64
C ASN A 209 15.40 -13.51 32.00
N ILE A 210 16.63 -13.57 31.46
CA ILE A 210 17.31 -12.41 30.87
C ILE A 210 16.80 -12.13 29.44
N TYR A 211 16.56 -13.17 28.64
CA TYR A 211 16.05 -13.04 27.28
C TYR A 211 14.55 -12.70 27.25
N SER A 212 13.75 -13.30 28.14
CA SER A 212 12.32 -12.95 28.27
C SER A 212 12.15 -11.48 28.66
N TYR A 213 12.95 -10.96 29.59
CA TYR A 213 12.88 -9.55 29.98
C TYR A 213 13.23 -8.58 28.84
N SER A 214 14.25 -8.88 28.03
CA SER A 214 14.62 -8.01 26.90
C SER A 214 13.59 -8.04 25.76
N GLU A 215 13.04 -9.20 25.43
CA GLU A 215 12.00 -9.31 24.39
C GLU A 215 10.66 -8.73 24.87
N GLN A 216 10.31 -8.92 26.14
CA GLN A 216 9.13 -8.29 26.74
C GLN A 216 9.25 -6.76 26.75
N ARG A 217 10.47 -6.21 26.90
CA ARG A 217 10.71 -4.77 26.70
C ARG A 217 10.55 -4.32 25.25
N LEU A 218 11.02 -5.09 24.27
CA LEU A 218 10.83 -4.77 22.86
C LEU A 218 9.34 -4.85 22.47
N HIS A 219 8.63 -5.87 22.96
CA HIS A 219 7.19 -6.04 22.79
C HIS A 219 6.42 -4.85 23.38
N THR A 220 6.66 -4.50 24.64
CA THR A 220 6.01 -3.35 25.29
C THR A 220 6.33 -2.03 24.61
N HIS A 221 7.57 -1.83 24.13
CA HIS A 221 7.93 -0.65 23.34
C HIS A 221 7.15 -0.60 22.01
N ALA A 222 7.02 -1.73 21.31
CA ALA A 222 6.28 -1.81 20.06
C ALA A 222 4.76 -1.65 20.26
N GLU A 223 4.17 -2.28 21.28
CA GLU A 223 2.78 -2.08 21.70
C GLU A 223 2.51 -0.61 22.02
N SER A 224 3.41 0.04 22.76
CA SER A 224 3.27 1.47 23.06
C SER A 224 3.33 2.34 21.81
N ALA A 225 4.12 1.95 20.79
CA ALA A 225 4.16 2.64 19.51
C ALA A 225 2.86 2.46 18.72
N LEU A 226 2.25 1.27 18.77
CA LEU A 226 0.92 1.02 18.20
C LEU A 226 -0.17 1.85 18.89
N GLN A 227 -0.18 1.86 20.22
CA GLN A 227 -1.12 2.65 21.04
C GLN A 227 -1.05 4.15 20.72
N ARG A 228 0.14 4.69 20.47
CA ARG A 228 0.31 6.11 20.07
C ARG A 228 -0.33 6.45 18.73
N ARG A 229 -0.49 5.47 17.83
CA ARG A 229 -1.07 5.68 16.49
C ARG A 229 -2.59 5.57 16.48
N GLU A 230 -3.18 4.84 17.43
CA GLU A 230 -4.64 4.68 17.61
C GLU A 230 -5.45 5.98 17.60
N PRO A 231 -5.09 7.04 18.37
CA PRO A 231 -5.88 8.27 18.38
C PRO A 231 -5.94 8.93 17.01
N THR A 232 -4.90 8.75 16.18
CA THR A 232 -4.89 9.29 14.82
C THR A 232 -5.88 8.55 13.91
N ILE A 233 -6.06 7.24 14.12
CA ILE A 233 -7.06 6.44 13.39
C ILE A 233 -8.48 6.83 13.84
N LEU A 234 -8.70 6.99 15.14
CA LEU A 234 -9.98 7.46 15.69
C LEU A 234 -10.34 8.87 15.22
N HIS A 235 -9.35 9.74 15.07
CA HIS A 235 -9.55 11.08 14.49
C HIS A 235 -9.99 11.02 13.02
N LEU A 236 -9.41 10.11 12.22
CA LEU A 236 -9.83 9.89 10.84
C LEU A 236 -11.26 9.36 10.74
N ILE A 237 -11.65 8.42 11.61
CA ILE A 237 -13.04 7.92 11.71
C ILE A 237 -14.00 9.08 12.03
N SER A 238 -13.62 9.92 12.99
CA SER A 238 -14.43 11.08 13.37
C SER A 238 -14.61 12.07 12.23
N SER A 239 -13.52 12.35 11.49
CA SER A 239 -13.54 13.21 10.31
C SER A 239 -14.43 12.62 9.21
N TYR A 240 -14.31 11.32 8.93
CA TYR A 240 -15.15 10.63 7.95
C TYR A 240 -16.63 10.66 8.33
N ASN A 241 -16.97 10.35 9.59
CA ASN A 241 -18.36 10.40 10.07
C ASN A 241 -18.95 11.82 9.96
N SER A 242 -18.15 12.87 10.22
CA SER A 242 -18.59 14.25 10.03
C SER A 242 -18.91 14.59 8.56
N LEU A 243 -18.21 13.98 7.60
CA LEU A 243 -18.53 14.14 6.17
C LEU A 243 -19.79 13.35 5.80
N CYS A 244 -20.02 12.19 6.41
CA CYS A 244 -21.25 11.43 6.24
C CYS A 244 -22.47 12.24 6.74
N ASP A 245 -22.34 12.92 7.87
CA ASP A 245 -23.39 13.83 8.37
C ASP A 245 -23.66 15.00 7.40
N GLN A 246 -22.60 15.57 6.81
CA GLN A 246 -22.75 16.61 5.78
C GLN A 246 -23.45 16.07 4.52
N LEU A 247 -23.12 14.86 4.07
CA LEU A 247 -23.78 14.20 2.92
C LEU A 247 -25.25 13.94 3.22
N LYS A 248 -25.57 13.41 4.40
CA LYS A 248 -26.97 13.22 4.86
C LYS A 248 -27.73 14.54 4.89
N ALA A 249 -27.11 15.62 5.34
CA ALA A 249 -27.71 16.95 5.33
C ALA A 249 -28.00 17.46 3.90
N LEU A 250 -27.07 17.26 2.96
CA LEU A 250 -27.27 17.62 1.54
C LEU A 250 -28.35 16.76 0.85
N ILE A 251 -28.47 15.49 1.24
CA ILE A 251 -29.55 14.60 0.77
C ILE A 251 -30.90 15.13 1.26
N ARG A 252 -31.03 15.48 2.55
CA ARG A 252 -32.24 16.12 3.09
C ARG A 252 -32.60 17.42 2.36
N GLN A 253 -31.60 18.18 1.94
CA GLN A 253 -31.76 19.42 1.16
C GLN A 253 -32.06 19.18 -0.34
N ARG A 254 -32.17 17.93 -0.80
CA ARG A 254 -32.37 17.55 -2.22
C ARG A 254 -31.30 18.10 -3.16
N ARG A 255 -30.09 18.36 -2.65
CA ARG A 255 -28.92 18.82 -3.43
C ARG A 255 -27.99 17.66 -3.76
N HIS A 256 -28.55 16.58 -4.29
CA HIS A 256 -27.84 15.35 -4.63
C HIS A 256 -28.29 14.82 -6.00
N PRO A 257 -27.47 14.00 -6.70
CA PRO A 257 -27.88 13.29 -7.91
C PRO A 257 -29.07 12.34 -7.66
N HIS A 258 -29.84 12.00 -8.68
CA HIS A 258 -30.95 11.04 -8.53
C HIS A 258 -30.43 9.64 -8.14
N GLY A 259 -31.14 8.95 -7.24
CA GLY A 259 -30.82 7.58 -6.82
C GLY A 259 -29.74 7.43 -5.75
N THR A 260 -29.24 8.53 -5.15
CA THR A 260 -28.12 8.44 -4.21
C THR A 260 -28.51 7.91 -2.83
N VAL A 261 -27.74 6.93 -2.34
CA VAL A 261 -27.84 6.36 -0.99
C VAL A 261 -26.82 7.03 -0.07
N ALA A 262 -27.20 7.32 1.18
CA ALA A 262 -26.30 7.93 2.14
C ALA A 262 -25.22 6.93 2.61
N PRO A 263 -23.95 7.34 2.76
CA PRO A 263 -22.91 6.47 3.29
C PRO A 263 -23.16 6.06 4.75
N HIS A 264 -22.74 4.85 5.09
CA HIS A 264 -22.80 4.31 6.44
C HIS A 264 -21.72 4.94 7.34
N HIS A 265 -22.08 5.12 8.61
CA HIS A 265 -21.13 5.56 9.63
C HIS A 265 -20.24 4.40 10.03
N ILE A 266 -19.01 4.73 10.39
CA ILE A 266 -18.05 3.75 10.89
C ILE A 266 -18.05 3.83 12.42
N SER A 267 -18.30 2.70 13.08
CA SER A 267 -18.21 2.60 14.54
C SER A 267 -16.78 2.84 15.02
N ARG A 268 -16.63 3.50 16.17
CA ARG A 268 -15.31 3.65 16.84
C ARG A 268 -14.97 2.43 17.71
N GLU A 269 -16.00 1.75 18.20
CA GLU A 269 -15.86 0.58 19.05
C GLU A 269 -15.60 -0.65 18.19
N GLY A 270 -14.63 -1.48 18.57
CA GLY A 270 -14.33 -2.73 17.86
C GLY A 270 -13.59 -2.59 16.52
N ILE A 271 -13.35 -1.38 16.01
CA ILE A 271 -12.74 -1.16 14.68
C ILE A 271 -11.36 -1.80 14.46
N PHE A 272 -10.67 -2.15 15.54
CA PHE A 272 -9.36 -2.78 15.49
C PHE A 272 -9.41 -4.31 15.45
N ASN A 273 -10.61 -4.90 15.58
CA ASN A 273 -10.83 -6.34 15.41
C ASN A 273 -10.89 -6.70 13.91
N LEU A 274 -11.34 -5.76 13.06
CA LEU A 274 -11.40 -5.88 11.61
C LEU A 274 -12.23 -7.09 11.18
N ASP A 275 -13.47 -7.12 11.63
CA ASP A 275 -14.41 -8.19 11.30
C ASP A 275 -14.87 -8.03 9.85
N GLY A 276 -15.12 -9.15 9.16
CA GLY A 276 -15.45 -9.15 7.72
C GLY A 276 -16.72 -8.37 7.36
N ASP A 277 -17.63 -8.21 8.33
CA ASP A 277 -18.92 -7.53 8.15
C ASP A 277 -18.90 -6.02 8.46
N ASP A 278 -17.75 -5.48 8.88
CA ASP A 278 -17.61 -4.08 9.25
C ASP A 278 -17.98 -3.13 8.09
N ASP A 279 -18.74 -2.08 8.38
CA ASP A 279 -19.18 -1.07 7.41
C ASP A 279 -18.02 -0.34 6.71
N ILE A 280 -16.81 -0.47 7.27
CA ILE A 280 -15.60 0.01 6.63
C ILE A 280 -15.31 -0.69 5.31
N TRP A 281 -15.77 -1.92 5.09
CA TRP A 281 -15.51 -2.68 3.86
C TRP A 281 -16.54 -2.45 2.74
N LYS A 282 -17.70 -1.83 3.05
CA LYS A 282 -18.81 -1.66 2.09
C LYS A 282 -18.84 -0.26 1.49
N ASP A 283 -18.63 -0.07 0.19
CA ASP A 283 -18.62 1.27 -0.47
C ASP A 283 -20.00 1.83 -0.84
N VAL A 284 -21.01 1.54 -0.03
CA VAL A 284 -22.39 2.03 -0.24
C VAL A 284 -22.42 3.56 -0.29
N GLY A 285 -22.86 4.11 -1.42
CA GLY A 285 -23.03 5.54 -1.63
C GLY A 285 -21.73 6.31 -1.90
N LEU A 286 -20.60 5.65 -2.12
CA LEU A 286 -19.30 6.29 -2.36
C LEU A 286 -18.74 6.09 -3.79
N GLY A 287 -19.27 5.15 -4.57
CA GLY A 287 -18.97 4.97 -6.00
C GLY A 287 -19.45 3.61 -6.51
N ASP A 288 -19.66 3.48 -7.83
CA ASP A 288 -20.04 2.23 -8.49
C ASP A 288 -18.85 1.60 -9.24
N ASP A 289 -18.81 0.27 -9.20
CA ASP A 289 -18.03 -0.67 -10.02
C ASP A 289 -16.51 -0.54 -10.04
N VAL A 290 -15.89 -1.16 -9.03
CA VAL A 290 -14.60 -1.82 -9.26
C VAL A 290 -14.92 -3.06 -10.11
N GLY A 291 -14.35 -3.16 -11.31
CA GLY A 291 -14.48 -4.35 -12.16
C GLY A 291 -14.06 -5.64 -11.43
N ASP A 292 -14.26 -6.78 -12.07
CA ASP A 292 -14.05 -8.08 -11.43
C ASP A 292 -12.72 -8.14 -10.65
N PRO A 293 -12.75 -8.55 -9.37
CA PRO A 293 -11.56 -8.59 -8.53
C PRO A 293 -10.48 -9.48 -9.17
N PRO A 294 -9.20 -9.06 -9.13
CA PRO A 294 -8.12 -9.84 -9.71
C PRO A 294 -8.06 -11.24 -9.09
N ALA A 295 -7.59 -12.22 -9.87
CA ALA A 295 -7.65 -13.63 -9.48
C ALA A 295 -6.86 -13.92 -8.19
N TRP A 296 -5.73 -13.24 -7.94
CA TRP A 296 -5.01 -13.31 -6.66
C TRP A 296 -5.84 -12.90 -5.43
N LEU A 297 -6.99 -12.23 -5.61
CA LEU A 297 -7.90 -11.83 -4.54
C LEU A 297 -9.17 -12.70 -4.48
N SER A 298 -9.73 -13.08 -5.63
CA SER A 298 -11.04 -13.72 -5.76
C SER A 298 -10.98 -15.24 -5.87
N ASP A 299 -9.95 -15.80 -6.50
CA ASP A 299 -9.80 -17.23 -6.74
C ASP A 299 -9.06 -17.88 -5.55
N GLU A 300 -9.62 -18.93 -4.97
CA GLU A 300 -8.97 -19.67 -3.86
C GLU A 300 -7.81 -20.52 -4.35
N ASP A 301 -7.88 -21.08 -5.56
CA ASP A 301 -6.83 -21.94 -6.10
C ASP A 301 -5.60 -21.10 -6.45
N VAL A 302 -5.80 -19.90 -7.00
CA VAL A 302 -4.71 -18.93 -7.22
C VAL A 302 -4.10 -18.47 -5.90
N ARG A 303 -4.91 -18.18 -4.87
CA ARG A 303 -4.41 -17.78 -3.54
C ARG A 303 -3.63 -18.90 -2.84
N ALA A 304 -4.14 -20.12 -2.88
CA ALA A 304 -3.44 -21.29 -2.38
C ALA A 304 -2.14 -21.55 -3.16
N GLY A 305 -2.21 -21.44 -4.50
CA GLY A 305 -1.07 -21.57 -5.40
C GLY A 305 0.04 -20.56 -5.11
N ILE A 306 -0.28 -19.28 -4.95
CA ILE A 306 0.70 -18.22 -4.61
C ILE A 306 1.40 -18.54 -3.28
N ARG A 307 0.64 -18.97 -2.24
CA ARG A 307 1.24 -19.33 -0.95
C ARG A 307 2.25 -20.47 -1.08
N LEU A 308 1.88 -21.52 -1.82
CA LEU A 308 2.75 -22.67 -2.05
C LEU A 308 3.95 -22.31 -2.93
N LEU A 309 3.78 -21.48 -3.96
CA LEU A 309 4.87 -20.97 -4.78
C LEU A 309 5.92 -20.25 -3.92
N LEU A 310 5.49 -19.34 -3.04
CA LEU A 310 6.39 -18.63 -2.13
C LEU A 310 7.07 -19.57 -1.12
N GLU A 311 6.41 -20.64 -0.71
CA GLU A 311 6.99 -21.65 0.17
C GLU A 311 8.05 -22.50 -0.57
N LYS A 312 7.83 -22.82 -1.84
CA LYS A 312 8.79 -23.49 -2.73
C LYS A 312 10.03 -22.62 -2.95
N ASP A 313 9.84 -21.33 -3.23
CA ASP A 313 10.93 -20.37 -3.39
C ASP A 313 11.77 -20.27 -2.09
N ARG A 314 11.09 -20.15 -0.94
CA ARG A 314 11.76 -20.12 0.37
C ARG A 314 12.53 -21.40 0.68
N CYS A 315 12.02 -22.57 0.28
CA CYS A 315 12.76 -23.82 0.42
C CYS A 315 14.00 -23.82 -0.47
N SER A 316 13.91 -23.32 -1.70
CA SER A 316 15.04 -23.23 -2.63
C SER A 316 16.12 -22.27 -2.10
N GLU A 317 15.74 -21.11 -1.58
CA GLU A 317 16.65 -20.17 -0.92
C GLU A 317 17.36 -20.80 0.29
N GLU A 318 16.63 -21.54 1.13
CA GLU A 318 17.20 -22.21 2.30
C GLU A 318 18.13 -23.36 1.89
N GLU A 319 17.84 -24.11 0.83
CA GLU A 319 18.76 -25.11 0.26
C GLU A 319 20.08 -24.49 -0.18
N GLU A 320 20.01 -23.37 -0.92
CA GLU A 320 21.21 -22.64 -1.34
C GLU A 320 22.01 -22.13 -0.14
N ARG A 321 21.32 -21.63 0.89
CA ARG A 321 21.94 -21.15 2.12
C ARG A 321 22.64 -22.26 2.89
N LEU A 322 22.05 -23.46 2.96
CA LEU A 322 22.62 -24.61 3.66
C LEU A 322 23.79 -25.26 2.91
N ARG A 323 23.91 -25.02 1.60
CA ARG A 323 25.03 -25.49 0.78
C ARG A 323 26.28 -24.60 0.87
N ARG A 324 26.14 -23.34 1.33
CA ARG A 324 27.25 -22.38 1.51
C ARG A 324 27.95 -22.59 2.84
#